data_AF-A0A6B2G049-F1
#
_entry.id   AF-A0A6B2G049-F1
#
_cell.length_a   1.000
_cell.length_b   1.000
_cell.length_c   1.000
_cell.angle_alpha   90.00
_cell.angle_beta   90.00
_cell.angle_gamma   90.00
#
_symmetry.space_group_name_H-M   'P 1'
#
loop_
_entity.id
_entity.type
_entity.pdbx_description
1 polymer ?
#
loop_
_entity_poly.entity_id
_entity_poly.type
_entity_poly.pdbx_seq_one_letter_code
_entity_poly.pdbx_strand_id
1 'polypeptide(L)'
;MADLIKVGAVSSIKDGVVLLGKGKEDFDYKIRIEVTKASLASVEAVRKNGGEITCVYMPQIMLLKYYRYFKSNHFKTVEDFIQTLSLNDAELTKRLMNKYGISTPVLFPPSRLMKIYCNSEVGGFMSYDNTLTTEFKINPKKLISLKP
;
A
#
# COMPACT_ATOMS: atom_id res chain seq x y z
N MET A 1 5.01 5.47 -1.08
CA MET A 1 4.14 6.69 -1.12
C MET A 1 4.80 7.98 -0.65
N ALA A 2 5.73 7.99 0.31
CA ALA A 2 6.35 9.23 0.83
C ALA A 2 6.90 10.14 -0.28
N ASP A 3 7.59 9.57 -1.27
CA ASP A 3 8.21 10.35 -2.34
C ASP A 3 7.17 11.13 -3.16
N LEU A 4 6.02 10.51 -3.46
CA LEU A 4 4.92 11.17 -4.18
C LEU A 4 4.40 12.42 -3.44
N ILE A 5 4.43 12.38 -2.11
CA ILE A 5 4.00 13.50 -1.25
C ILE A 5 5.09 14.57 -1.22
N LYS A 6 6.35 14.14 -1.03
CA LYS A 6 7.51 15.05 -0.93
C LYS A 6 7.76 15.83 -2.20
N VAL A 7 7.60 15.20 -3.38
CA VAL A 7 7.78 15.87 -4.68
C VAL A 7 6.55 16.67 -5.11
N GLY A 8 5.45 16.63 -4.34
CA GLY A 8 4.22 17.34 -4.67
C GLY A 8 3.39 16.71 -5.80
N ALA A 9 3.71 15.48 -6.22
CA ALA A 9 2.90 14.74 -7.20
C ALA A 9 1.47 14.46 -6.68
N VAL A 10 1.29 14.43 -5.35
CA VAL A 10 -0.01 14.36 -4.70
C VAL A 10 -0.21 15.57 -3.78
N SER A 11 -1.12 16.47 -4.16
CA SER A 11 -1.37 17.71 -3.43
C SER A 11 -2.19 17.52 -2.16
N SER A 12 -3.10 16.54 -2.13
CA SER A 12 -3.95 16.23 -0.98
C SER A 12 -4.29 14.75 -0.92
N ILE A 13 -4.41 14.21 0.30
CA ILE A 13 -4.76 12.81 0.53
C ILE A 13 -5.89 12.75 1.56
N LYS A 14 -6.99 12.08 1.20
CA LYS A 14 -8.12 11.81 2.09
C LYS A 14 -8.29 10.31 2.35
N ASP A 15 -8.54 9.55 1.28
CA ASP A 15 -8.89 8.12 1.35
C ASP A 15 -7.79 7.20 0.80
N GLY A 16 -6.78 7.76 0.14
CA GLY A 16 -5.69 7.02 -0.47
C GLY A 16 -5.15 7.69 -1.73
N VAL A 17 -4.21 7.02 -2.37
CA VAL A 17 -3.70 7.36 -3.69
C VAL A 17 -4.10 6.25 -4.66
N VAL A 18 -4.77 6.61 -5.75
CA VAL A 18 -5.17 5.67 -6.81
C VAL A 18 -4.38 5.98 -8.07
N LEU A 19 -3.62 5.01 -8.57
CA LEU A 19 -2.95 5.14 -9.85
C LEU A 19 -3.92 4.87 -11.00
N LEU A 20 -3.96 5.76 -11.98
CA LEU A 20 -4.81 5.69 -13.16
C LEU A 20 -3.96 5.53 -14.43
N GLY A 21 -4.52 4.91 -15.45
CA GLY A 21 -3.81 4.58 -16.70
C GLY A 21 -3.99 5.61 -17.82
N LYS A 22 -4.10 6.90 -17.48
CA LYS A 22 -4.18 7.97 -18.49
C LYS A 22 -2.76 8.27 -19.00
N GLY A 23 -2.55 8.31 -20.31
CA GLY A 23 -1.22 8.48 -20.91
C GLY A 23 -0.40 7.18 -20.90
N LYS A 24 -1.04 6.02 -20.81
CA LYS A 24 -0.35 4.72 -20.76
C LYS A 24 0.34 4.36 -22.08
N GLU A 25 -0.13 4.95 -23.17
CA GLU A 25 0.41 4.85 -24.52
C GLU A 25 1.84 5.38 -24.62
N ASP A 26 2.16 6.43 -23.87
CA ASP A 26 3.46 7.11 -23.88
C ASP A 26 4.32 6.73 -22.66
N PHE A 27 3.81 5.89 -21.76
CA PHE A 27 4.55 5.47 -20.57
C PHE A 27 5.52 4.35 -20.93
N ASP A 28 6.83 4.63 -20.89
CA ASP A 28 7.93 3.70 -21.26
C ASP A 28 8.93 3.44 -20.12
N TYR A 29 8.70 4.03 -18.94
CA TYR A 29 9.61 3.92 -17.80
C TYR A 29 9.37 2.67 -16.95
N LYS A 30 10.46 2.04 -16.51
CA LYS A 30 10.45 1.00 -15.49
C LYS A 30 10.40 1.64 -14.10
N ILE A 31 9.22 1.59 -13.45
CA ILE A 31 9.04 2.11 -12.09
C ILE A 31 8.61 1.01 -11.13
N ARG A 32 9.00 1.17 -9.86
CA ARG A 32 8.39 0.45 -8.73
C ARG A 32 7.63 1.46 -7.90
N ILE A 33 6.33 1.24 -7.71
CA ILE A 33 5.49 2.21 -7.02
C ILE A 33 4.53 1.52 -6.05
N GLU A 34 4.44 2.09 -4.85
CA GLU A 34 3.52 1.65 -3.81
C GLU A 34 2.43 2.71 -3.65
N VAL A 35 1.17 2.32 -3.84
CA VAL A 35 -0.02 3.18 -3.79
C VAL A 35 -1.17 2.46 -3.07
N THR A 36 -2.28 3.15 -2.76
CA THR A 36 -3.41 2.51 -2.10
C THR A 36 -4.19 1.59 -3.03
N LYS A 37 -4.39 2.02 -4.29
CA LYS A 37 -5.05 1.25 -5.35
C LYS A 37 -4.45 1.59 -6.70
N ALA A 38 -4.70 0.74 -7.68
CA ALA A 38 -4.34 0.98 -9.07
C ALA A 38 -5.45 0.48 -10.01
N SER A 39 -5.61 1.14 -11.16
CA SER A 39 -6.46 0.62 -12.24
C SER A 39 -5.72 -0.46 -13.02
N LEU A 40 -6.46 -1.44 -13.57
CA LEU A 40 -5.86 -2.50 -14.40
C LEU A 40 -5.02 -1.93 -15.54
N ALA A 41 -5.52 -0.90 -16.21
CA ALA A 41 -4.80 -0.21 -17.28
C ALA A 41 -3.44 0.37 -16.83
N SER A 42 -3.35 0.88 -15.60
CA SER A 42 -2.07 1.38 -15.05
C SER A 42 -1.12 0.24 -14.69
N VAL A 43 -1.65 -0.87 -14.17
CA VAL A 43 -0.87 -2.05 -13.83
C VAL A 43 -0.28 -2.70 -15.08
N GLU A 44 -1.08 -2.86 -16.13
CA GLU A 44 -0.63 -3.36 -17.43
C GLU A 44 0.47 -2.48 -18.02
N ALA A 45 0.29 -1.15 -18.00
CA ALA A 45 1.28 -0.21 -18.53
C ALA A 45 2.62 -0.31 -17.79
N VAL A 46 2.60 -0.31 -16.46
CA VAL A 46 3.82 -0.41 -15.65
C VAL A 46 4.49 -1.78 -15.81
N ARG A 47 3.71 -2.88 -15.82
CA ARG A 47 4.25 -4.24 -15.99
C ARG A 47 4.80 -4.49 -17.39
N LYS A 48 4.19 -3.92 -18.44
CA LYS A 48 4.69 -4.00 -19.82
C LYS A 48 6.14 -3.51 -19.93
N ASN A 49 6.50 -2.49 -19.14
CA ASN A 49 7.85 -1.94 -19.09
C ASN A 49 8.74 -2.61 -18.03
N GLY A 50 8.31 -3.75 -17.47
CA GLY A 50 9.05 -4.49 -16.43
C GLY A 50 9.07 -3.82 -15.06
N GLY A 51 8.16 -2.88 -14.81
CA GLY A 51 7.93 -2.26 -13.50
C GLY A 51 7.04 -3.08 -12.59
N GLU A 52 6.79 -2.55 -11.40
CA GLU A 52 5.99 -3.20 -10.36
C GLU A 52 5.08 -2.20 -9.65
N ILE A 53 3.82 -2.57 -9.45
CA ILE A 53 2.87 -1.81 -8.64
C ILE A 53 2.46 -2.67 -7.45
N THR A 54 2.59 -2.10 -6.25
CA THR A 54 2.11 -2.72 -5.02
C THR A 54 1.02 -1.86 -4.39
N CYS A 55 -0.19 -2.43 -4.31
CA CYS A 55 -1.33 -1.84 -3.63
C CYS A 55 -1.26 -2.15 -2.13
N VAL A 56 -1.12 -1.11 -1.31
CA VAL A 56 -0.89 -1.21 0.13
C VAL A 56 -2.03 -0.59 0.94
N TYR A 57 -2.39 -1.21 2.06
CA TYR A 57 -3.46 -0.70 2.92
C TYR A 57 -2.90 0.12 4.09
N MET A 58 -3.41 1.35 4.21
CA MET A 58 -3.16 2.22 5.35
C MET A 58 -4.50 2.73 5.90
N PRO A 59 -4.80 2.55 7.19
CA PRO A 59 -6.01 3.12 7.79
C PRO A 59 -6.03 4.64 7.66
N GLN A 60 -7.23 5.22 7.53
CA GLN A 60 -7.41 6.65 7.26
C GLN A 60 -6.67 7.56 8.26
N ILE A 61 -6.72 7.23 9.56
CA ILE A 61 -6.03 8.00 10.61
C ILE A 61 -4.52 8.00 10.38
N MET A 62 -3.95 6.83 10.09
CA MET A 62 -2.53 6.67 9.81
C MET A 62 -2.13 7.39 8.53
N LEU A 63 -2.97 7.32 7.48
CA LEU A 63 -2.76 7.99 6.20
C LEU A 63 -2.74 9.51 6.32
N LEU A 64 -3.67 10.08 7.08
CA LEU A 64 -3.69 11.52 7.34
C LEU A 64 -2.45 11.96 8.13
N LYS A 65 -2.02 11.16 9.12
CA LYS A 65 -0.78 11.41 9.86
C LYS A 65 0.44 11.32 8.94
N TYR A 66 0.51 10.30 8.09
CA TYR A 66 1.59 10.08 7.11
C TYR A 66 1.70 11.26 6.13
N TYR A 67 0.57 11.69 5.56
CA TYR A 67 0.52 12.84 4.66
C TYR A 67 1.01 14.13 5.32
N ARG A 68 0.49 14.47 6.51
CA ARG A 68 0.92 15.66 7.25
C ARG A 68 2.40 15.60 7.60
N TYR A 69 2.89 14.44 8.00
CA TYR A 69 4.28 14.24 8.37
C TYR A 69 5.23 14.53 7.20
N PHE A 70 4.99 13.92 6.03
CA PHE A 70 5.88 14.08 4.87
C PHE A 70 5.67 15.38 4.10
N LYS A 71 4.49 16.00 4.20
CA LYS A 71 4.26 17.33 3.64
C LYS A 71 5.11 18.41 4.33
N SER A 72 5.30 18.30 5.64
CA SER A 72 6.08 19.27 6.41
C SER A 72 7.56 18.90 6.54
N ASN A 73 7.95 17.65 6.22
CA ASN A 73 9.29 17.12 6.49
C ASN A 73 9.88 16.35 5.31
N HIS A 74 10.51 17.07 4.37
CA HIS A 74 11.09 16.45 3.17
C HIS A 74 12.29 15.53 3.47
N PHE A 75 13.08 15.83 4.52
CA PHE A 75 14.29 15.09 4.87
C PHE A 75 14.06 13.85 5.74
N LYS A 76 12.88 13.70 6.33
CA LYS A 76 12.58 12.58 7.23
C LYS A 76 12.34 11.30 6.45
N THR A 77 12.68 10.16 7.05
CA THR A 77 12.49 8.84 6.43
C THR A 77 11.18 8.19 6.88
N VAL A 78 10.86 7.03 6.29
CA VAL A 78 9.71 6.23 6.73
C VAL A 78 9.93 5.68 8.13
N GLU A 79 11.16 5.33 8.48
CA GLU A 79 11.55 4.85 9.81
C GLU A 79 11.29 5.92 10.86
N ASP A 80 11.64 7.18 10.57
CA ASP A 80 11.34 8.31 11.46
C ASP A 80 9.83 8.46 11.69
N PHE A 81 9.02 8.28 10.64
CA PHE A 81 7.56 8.28 10.78
C PHE A 81 7.07 7.12 11.66
N ILE A 82 7.59 5.91 11.45
CA ILE A 82 7.20 4.72 12.21
C ILE A 82 7.47 4.90 13.71
N GLN A 83 8.55 5.60 14.09
CA GLN A 83 8.85 5.92 15.48
C GLN A 83 7.78 6.82 16.14
N THR A 84 6.98 7.54 15.35
CA THR A 84 5.89 8.37 15.89
C THR A 84 4.61 7.58 16.17
N LEU A 85 4.50 6.33 15.71
CA LEU A 85 3.30 5.50 15.85
C LEU A 85 3.22 4.89 17.26
N SER A 86 2.06 4.29 17.58
CA SER A 86 1.96 3.46 18.78
C SER A 86 2.91 2.27 18.69
N LEU A 87 3.39 1.76 19.83
CA LEU A 87 4.29 0.59 19.88
C LEU A 87 3.75 -0.59 19.05
N ASN A 88 2.46 -0.90 19.21
CA ASN A 88 1.79 -1.98 18.49
C ASN A 88 1.73 -1.73 16.98
N ASP A 89 1.36 -0.52 16.55
CA ASP A 89 1.28 -0.18 15.11
C ASP A 89 2.66 -0.16 14.47
N ALA A 90 3.67 0.34 15.18
CA ALA A 90 5.05 0.39 14.72
C ALA A 90 5.63 -1.02 14.52
N GLU A 91 5.42 -1.90 15.49
CA GLU A 91 5.86 -3.28 15.40
C GLU A 91 5.15 -4.04 14.28
N LEU A 92 3.81 -3.95 14.22
CA LEU A 92 3.02 -4.62 13.19
C LEU A 92 3.40 -4.14 11.79
N THR A 93 3.53 -2.82 11.61
CA THR A 93 3.97 -2.23 10.34
C THR A 93 5.32 -2.79 9.90
N LYS A 94 6.32 -2.80 10.80
CA LYS A 94 7.67 -3.31 10.48
C LYS A 94 7.62 -4.79 10.09
N ARG A 95 6.83 -5.60 10.81
CA ARG A 95 6.65 -7.03 10.49
C ARG A 95 6.06 -7.22 9.09
N LEU A 96 5.01 -6.47 8.73
CA LEU A 96 4.36 -6.56 7.42
C LEU A 96 5.26 -6.03 6.29
N MET A 97 5.94 -4.90 6.50
CA MET A 97 6.90 -4.35 5.54
C MET A 97 8.01 -5.36 5.21
N ASN A 98 8.59 -5.97 6.24
CA ASN A 98 9.62 -7.01 6.06
C ASN A 98 9.06 -8.28 5.39
N LYS A 99 7.85 -8.71 5.76
CA LYS A 99 7.22 -9.92 5.21
C LYS A 99 6.95 -9.80 3.71
N TYR A 100 6.48 -8.64 3.26
CA TYR A 100 6.02 -8.44 1.88
C TYR A 100 6.96 -7.57 1.04
N GLY A 101 8.11 -7.14 1.58
CA GLY A 101 9.08 -6.31 0.86
C GLY A 101 8.58 -4.91 0.50
N ILE A 102 7.79 -4.30 1.39
CA ILE A 102 7.13 -3.00 1.16
C ILE A 102 7.87 -1.91 1.94
N SER A 103 7.99 -0.73 1.35
CA SER A 103 8.64 0.45 1.92
C SER A 103 7.66 1.40 2.63
N THR A 104 6.38 1.32 2.29
CA THR A 104 5.31 2.13 2.88
C THR A 104 4.73 1.45 4.13
N PRO A 105 4.45 2.21 5.22
CA PRO A 105 3.79 1.69 6.40
C PRO A 105 2.42 1.08 6.07
N VAL A 106 2.13 -0.09 6.62
CA VAL A 106 0.88 -0.82 6.36
C VAL A 106 0.32 -1.46 7.61
N LEU A 107 -0.99 -1.64 7.61
CA LEU A 107 -1.70 -2.44 8.60
C LEU A 107 -2.60 -3.46 7.89
N PHE A 108 -3.23 -4.36 8.64
CA PHE A 108 -4.15 -5.32 8.05
C PHE A 108 -5.43 -4.62 7.53
N PRO A 109 -5.88 -4.95 6.31
CA PRO A 109 -7.16 -4.45 5.80
C PRO A 109 -8.34 -5.01 6.60
N PRO A 110 -9.44 -4.27 6.74
CA PRO A 110 -10.70 -4.84 7.20
C PRO A 110 -11.22 -5.87 6.18
N SER A 111 -11.99 -6.85 6.62
CA SER A 111 -12.40 -8.00 5.80
C SER A 111 -13.04 -7.62 4.46
N ARG A 112 -13.80 -6.51 4.42
CA ARG A 112 -14.43 -5.99 3.20
C ARG A 112 -13.44 -5.57 2.10
N LEU A 113 -12.21 -5.21 2.47
CA LEU A 113 -11.16 -4.75 1.56
C LEU A 113 -10.13 -5.83 1.22
N MET A 114 -10.16 -6.97 1.92
CA MET A 114 -9.19 -8.04 1.72
C MET A 114 -9.16 -8.57 0.29
N LYS A 115 -10.32 -8.65 -0.38
CA LYS A 115 -10.41 -9.02 -1.80
C LYS A 115 -9.54 -8.14 -2.72
N ILE A 116 -9.33 -6.88 -2.37
CA ILE A 116 -8.52 -5.95 -3.15
C ILE A 116 -7.03 -6.21 -2.88
N TYR A 117 -6.65 -6.27 -1.60
CA TYR A 117 -5.24 -6.36 -1.20
C TYR A 117 -4.66 -7.78 -1.29
N CYS A 118 -5.48 -8.81 -1.52
CA CYS A 118 -5.05 -10.16 -1.87
C CYS A 118 -5.07 -10.44 -3.38
N ASN A 119 -5.56 -9.51 -4.21
CA ASN A 119 -5.64 -9.73 -5.66
C ASN A 119 -4.30 -9.41 -6.33
N SER A 120 -3.65 -10.42 -6.92
CA SER A 120 -2.38 -10.29 -7.64
C SER A 120 -2.51 -9.47 -8.93
N GLU A 121 -3.67 -9.47 -9.59
CA GLU A 121 -3.89 -8.74 -10.84
C GLU A 121 -3.69 -7.24 -10.65
N VAL A 122 -4.21 -6.69 -9.54
CA VAL A 122 -4.08 -5.27 -9.17
C VAL A 122 -2.82 -4.99 -8.33
N GLY A 123 -2.00 -6.00 -8.06
CA GLY A 123 -0.78 -5.86 -7.26
C GLY A 123 -1.03 -5.75 -5.75
N GLY A 124 -2.08 -6.37 -5.21
CA GLY A 124 -2.34 -6.38 -3.78
C GLY A 124 -1.16 -6.93 -2.97
N PHE A 125 -0.71 -6.22 -1.94
CA PHE A 125 0.49 -6.58 -1.20
C PHE A 125 0.44 -7.94 -0.48
N MET A 126 -0.77 -8.46 -0.23
CA MET A 126 -1.00 -9.76 0.40
C MET A 126 -1.25 -10.87 -0.62
N SER A 127 -1.00 -10.63 -1.91
CA SER A 127 -1.35 -11.59 -2.98
C SER A 127 -0.59 -12.90 -2.91
N TYR A 128 0.62 -12.90 -2.34
CA TYR A 128 1.47 -14.09 -2.22
C TYR A 128 1.21 -14.93 -0.97
N ASP A 129 0.29 -14.50 -0.10
CA ASP A 129 -0.04 -15.22 1.13
C ASP A 129 -1.11 -16.28 0.84
N ASN A 130 -0.67 -17.46 0.40
CA ASN A 130 -1.54 -18.60 0.05
C ASN A 130 -2.43 -19.08 1.23
N THR A 131 -2.03 -18.80 2.47
CA THR A 131 -2.78 -19.14 3.69
C THR A 131 -4.06 -18.32 3.80
N LEU A 132 -3.99 -17.01 3.52
CA LEU A 132 -5.11 -16.08 3.65
C LEU A 132 -6.10 -16.17 2.49
N THR A 133 -5.63 -16.45 1.27
CA THR A 133 -6.50 -16.70 0.10
C THR A 133 -7.36 -17.95 0.30
N THR A 134 -6.82 -18.97 0.96
CA THR A 134 -7.54 -20.21 1.27
C THR A 134 -8.54 -19.98 2.43
N GLU A 135 -8.12 -19.28 3.49
CA GLU A 135 -9.01 -18.96 4.62
C GLU A 135 -10.15 -18.00 4.26
N PHE A 136 -9.94 -17.03 3.36
CA PHE A 136 -11.03 -16.16 2.87
C PHE A 136 -12.04 -16.89 1.98
N LYS A 137 -11.58 -17.84 1.16
CA LYS A 137 -12.45 -18.68 0.35
C LYS A 137 -13.32 -19.59 1.23
N ILE A 138 -12.78 -20.06 2.36
CA ILE A 138 -13.46 -21.00 3.26
C ILE A 138 -14.34 -20.29 4.29
N ASN A 139 -13.92 -19.14 4.85
CA ASN A 139 -14.72 -18.43 5.86
C ASN A 139 -14.35 -16.92 5.98
N PRO A 140 -15.14 -16.00 5.38
CA PRO A 140 -14.84 -14.56 5.35
C PRO A 140 -14.90 -13.85 6.72
N LYS A 141 -15.35 -14.53 7.79
CA LYS A 141 -15.47 -13.96 9.15
C LYS A 141 -14.28 -14.29 10.07
N LYS A 142 -13.33 -15.13 9.65
CA LYS A 142 -12.32 -15.72 10.55
C LYS A 142 -11.12 -14.80 10.89
N LEU A 143 -10.96 -13.65 10.23
CA LEU A 143 -9.86 -12.71 10.54
C LEU A 143 -9.89 -12.13 11.97
N ILE A 144 -11.01 -12.25 12.69
CA ILE A 144 -11.15 -11.71 14.05
C ILE A 144 -10.28 -12.50 15.06
N SER A 145 -9.85 -13.73 14.75
CA SER A 145 -9.00 -14.55 15.63
C SER A 145 -7.48 -14.41 15.37
N LEU A 146 -7.07 -13.54 14.44
CA LEU A 146 -5.64 -13.25 14.16
C LEU A 146 -5.22 -11.85 14.65
N LYS A 147 -6.13 -11.14 15.34
CA LYS A 147 -5.72 -10.03 16.20
C LYS A 147 -5.18 -10.63 17.50
N PRO A 148 -3.97 -10.25 17.96
CA PRO A 148 -3.56 -10.55 19.33
C PRO A 148 -4.56 -9.97 20.34
#